data_AF-A0A0S4LC09-F1
#
_entry.id   AF-A0A0S4LC09-F1
#
_cell.length_a   1.000
_cell.length_b   1.000
_cell.length_c   1.000
_cell.angle_alpha   90.00
_cell.angle_beta   90.00
_cell.angle_gamma   90.00
#
_symmetry.space_group_name_H-M   'P 1'
#
loop_
_entity.id
_entity.type
_entity.pdbx_description
1 polymer ?
#
loop_
_entity_poly.entity_id
_entity_poly.type
_entity_poly.pdbx_seq_one_letter_code
_entity_poly.pdbx_strand_id
1 'polypeptide(L)'
;MKSSTLTSLVLSTVLFILPAVAPAATVTGGEFTMSLDRDALAQLVLNPSGTPPTIFLEEFFTSPSLTGAQINDVVNTNLVPGNGEIPATGLVYGVTGSTVSNPAGRAIQATNFTYDPNNVTGTAAGQIGLGGVLRFMGNFPGIFATGDYALKYDATRIGNSAGGSGWYLLNNYGFPVPGLELTDVAVDSNPFSLNLSGNLKWSPEVTNAFFHSSDLGKTVGTFTFASPVPLPAAAWLFGSGVIGLAGVARRRMAHCG
;
A
#
# COMPACT_ATOMS: atom_id res chain seq x y z
N MET A 1 -81.84 4.08 -10.69
CA MET A 1 -81.24 4.75 -9.51
C MET A 1 -79.92 4.06 -9.20
N LYS A 2 -78.81 4.59 -9.75
CA LYS A 2 -77.63 5.17 -9.05
C LYS A 2 -76.95 4.16 -8.11
N SER A 3 -76.01 3.35 -8.63
CA SER A 3 -74.56 3.59 -8.78
C SER A 3 -73.81 3.68 -7.45
N SER A 4 -73.10 2.59 -7.10
CA SER A 4 -72.17 2.47 -5.99
C SER A 4 -70.76 2.78 -6.49
N THR A 5 -70.18 3.88 -6.01
CA THR A 5 -68.81 4.31 -6.30
C THR A 5 -67.86 3.62 -5.32
N LEU A 6 -67.08 2.65 -5.80
CA LEU A 6 -65.87 2.16 -5.12
C LEU A 6 -64.77 3.23 -5.25
N THR A 7 -64.38 3.81 -4.13
CA THR A 7 -63.23 4.70 -4.01
C THR A 7 -61.96 3.87 -3.96
N SER A 8 -61.20 3.82 -5.06
CA SER A 8 -59.88 3.18 -5.10
C SER A 8 -58.82 4.13 -4.54
N LEU A 9 -58.21 3.76 -3.41
CA LEU A 9 -57.10 4.47 -2.80
C LEU A 9 -55.80 4.05 -3.50
N VAL A 10 -55.34 4.84 -4.48
CA VAL A 10 -54.03 4.65 -5.12
C VAL A 10 -52.96 5.25 -4.21
N LEU A 11 -52.23 4.40 -3.49
CA LEU A 11 -51.05 4.78 -2.74
C LEU A 11 -49.86 4.86 -3.72
N SER A 12 -49.51 6.07 -4.17
CA SER A 12 -48.34 6.30 -5.02
C SER A 12 -47.09 6.39 -4.12
N THR A 13 -46.27 5.35 -4.15
CA THR A 13 -44.96 5.34 -3.48
C THR A 13 -43.96 6.11 -4.36
N VAL A 14 -43.63 7.34 -3.97
CA VAL A 14 -42.55 8.11 -4.58
C VAL A 14 -41.22 7.50 -4.11
N LEU A 15 -40.53 6.75 -4.98
CA LEU A 15 -39.13 6.37 -4.75
C LEU A 15 -38.26 7.61 -4.99
N PHE A 16 -37.76 8.22 -3.91
CA PHE A 16 -36.63 9.14 -4.00
C PHE A 16 -35.38 8.32 -4.36
N ILE A 17 -34.93 8.42 -5.61
CA ILE A 17 -33.60 7.97 -6.00
C ILE A 17 -32.62 9.01 -5.48
N LEU A 18 -32.18 8.85 -4.23
CA LEU A 18 -31.01 9.58 -3.75
C LEU A 18 -29.79 9.03 -4.50
N PRO A 19 -28.86 9.89 -4.99
CA PRO A 19 -27.58 9.39 -5.49
C PRO A 19 -26.90 8.64 -4.34
N ALA A 20 -26.70 7.33 -4.53
CA ALA A 20 -25.92 6.54 -3.60
C ALA A 20 -24.48 7.06 -3.66
N VAL A 21 -24.04 7.77 -2.61
CA VAL A 21 -22.62 8.05 -2.43
C VAL A 21 -21.95 6.68 -2.26
N ALA A 22 -21.11 6.30 -3.22
CA ALA A 22 -20.35 5.06 -3.10
C ALA A 22 -19.51 5.17 -1.80
N PRO A 23 -19.62 4.23 -0.86
CA PRO A 23 -18.75 4.23 0.31
C PRO A 23 -17.28 4.21 -0.13
N ALA A 24 -16.43 4.93 0.60
CA ALA A 24 -14.99 4.94 0.35
C ALA A 24 -14.45 3.49 0.31
N ALA A 25 -13.64 3.19 -0.69
CA ALA A 25 -12.93 1.93 -0.82
C ALA A 25 -11.85 1.86 0.26
N THR A 26 -11.69 0.69 0.87
CA THR A 26 -10.71 0.45 1.93
C THR A 26 -9.73 -0.63 1.50
N VAL A 27 -8.44 -0.33 1.58
CA VAL A 27 -7.41 -1.36 1.39
C VAL A 27 -7.35 -2.24 2.64
N THR A 28 -7.51 -3.55 2.47
CA THR A 28 -7.46 -4.52 3.59
C THR A 28 -6.44 -5.62 3.39
N GLY A 29 -5.77 -5.65 2.24
CA GLY A 29 -4.82 -6.68 1.83
C GLY A 29 -4.20 -6.33 0.49
N GLY A 30 -3.34 -7.20 -0.02
CA GLY A 30 -2.59 -6.98 -1.26
C GLY A 30 -1.09 -7.15 -1.07
N GLU A 31 -0.36 -6.78 -2.10
CA GLU A 31 1.09 -6.93 -2.17
C GLU A 31 1.73 -5.66 -2.74
N PHE A 32 2.88 -5.30 -2.18
CA PHE A 32 3.78 -4.31 -2.75
C PHE A 32 5.06 -5.04 -3.19
N THR A 33 5.36 -5.02 -4.47
CA THR A 33 6.55 -5.64 -5.03
C THR A 33 7.57 -4.56 -5.38
N MET A 34 8.75 -4.66 -4.78
CA MET A 34 9.87 -3.76 -5.00
C MET A 34 10.94 -4.44 -5.85
N SER A 35 11.43 -3.74 -6.86
CA SER A 35 12.58 -4.18 -7.64
C SER A 35 13.63 -3.09 -7.67
N LEU A 36 14.69 -3.27 -6.89
CA LEU A 36 15.79 -2.32 -6.82
C LEU A 36 16.78 -2.57 -7.96
N ASP A 37 17.27 -1.48 -8.54
CA ASP A 37 18.33 -1.51 -9.54
C ASP A 37 19.67 -1.64 -8.82
N ARG A 38 20.23 -2.85 -8.91
CA ARG A 38 21.54 -3.21 -8.36
C ARG A 38 22.64 -2.21 -8.74
N ASP A 39 22.73 -1.89 -10.02
CA ASP A 39 23.84 -1.08 -10.52
C ASP A 39 23.64 0.38 -10.08
N ALA A 40 22.40 0.88 -10.09
CA ALA A 40 22.09 2.20 -9.55
C ALA A 40 22.44 2.33 -8.06
N LEU A 41 22.11 1.32 -7.24
CA LEU A 41 22.45 1.27 -5.82
C LEU A 41 23.98 1.27 -5.60
N ALA A 42 24.71 0.47 -6.38
CA ALA A 42 26.16 0.43 -6.32
C ALA A 42 26.79 1.79 -6.68
N GLN A 43 26.20 2.55 -7.60
CA GLN A 43 26.71 3.85 -8.05
C GLN A 43 26.34 5.05 -7.14
N LEU A 44 25.60 4.84 -6.06
CA LEU A 44 25.40 5.89 -5.05
C LEU A 44 26.75 6.30 -4.43
N VAL A 45 26.79 7.40 -3.69
CA VAL A 45 27.97 7.89 -2.98
C VAL A 45 27.56 8.23 -1.55
N LEU A 46 28.25 7.70 -0.55
CA LEU A 46 27.98 8.05 0.85
C LEU A 46 28.44 9.49 1.16
N ASN A 47 27.65 10.16 1.98
CA ASN A 47 27.94 11.53 2.43
C ASN A 47 29.10 11.55 3.45
N PRO A 48 30.08 12.47 3.35
CA PRO A 48 30.34 13.42 2.25
C PRO A 48 31.28 12.88 1.19
N SER A 49 31.90 11.73 1.45
CA SER A 49 32.88 11.09 0.58
C SER A 49 32.68 9.58 0.62
N GLY A 50 32.63 8.96 -0.56
CA GLY A 50 32.57 7.52 -0.72
C GLY A 50 32.99 7.15 -2.14
N THR A 51 33.50 5.95 -2.32
CA THR A 51 33.75 5.39 -3.66
C THR A 51 32.79 4.22 -3.87
N PRO A 52 32.02 4.22 -4.97
CA PRO A 52 31.29 3.05 -5.42
C PRO A 52 32.16 1.78 -5.41
N PRO A 53 31.59 0.58 -5.13
CA PRO A 53 30.18 0.32 -4.87
C PRO A 53 29.76 0.77 -3.45
N THR A 54 28.70 1.57 -3.38
CA THR A 54 28.29 2.21 -2.11
C THR A 54 27.36 1.34 -1.28
N ILE A 55 26.26 0.84 -1.84
CA ILE A 55 25.37 -0.10 -1.16
C ILE A 55 24.93 -1.22 -2.10
N PHE A 56 24.70 -2.41 -1.54
CA PHE A 56 24.04 -3.55 -2.17
C PHE A 56 23.05 -4.16 -1.19
N LEU A 57 22.01 -4.83 -1.70
CA LEU A 57 21.06 -5.53 -0.86
C LEU A 57 21.70 -6.82 -0.34
N GLU A 58 21.76 -6.96 0.98
CA GLU A 58 22.31 -8.15 1.63
C GLU A 58 21.22 -9.06 2.16
N GLU A 59 20.13 -8.52 2.70
CA GLU A 59 18.99 -9.32 3.16
C GLU A 59 17.65 -8.63 2.97
N PHE A 60 16.62 -9.45 2.78
CA PHE A 60 15.22 -9.02 2.81
C PHE A 60 14.40 -9.89 3.76
N PHE A 61 14.11 -9.34 4.93
CA PHE A 61 13.35 -10.02 5.98
C PHE A 61 11.86 -9.75 5.84
N THR A 62 11.07 -10.78 5.52
CA THR A 62 9.60 -10.70 5.48
C THR A 62 8.94 -11.14 6.77
N SER A 63 9.68 -11.82 7.66
CA SER A 63 9.11 -12.36 8.89
C SER A 63 8.71 -11.23 9.86
N PRO A 64 7.43 -11.18 10.29
CA PRO A 64 6.98 -10.21 11.27
C PRO A 64 7.38 -10.59 12.70
N SER A 65 7.99 -11.77 12.93
CA SER A 65 8.35 -12.23 14.28
C SER A 65 9.76 -11.85 14.72
N LEU A 66 10.65 -11.49 13.78
CA LEU A 66 12.02 -11.11 14.10
C LEU A 66 12.08 -9.75 14.78
N THR A 67 12.83 -9.68 15.88
CA THR A 67 13.16 -8.43 16.57
C THR A 67 14.17 -7.62 15.76
N GLY A 68 14.25 -6.30 16.04
CA GLY A 68 15.26 -5.45 15.42
C GLY A 68 16.70 -5.87 15.77
N ALA A 69 16.92 -6.40 16.98
CA ALA A 69 18.23 -6.93 17.37
C ALA A 69 18.65 -8.13 16.50
N GLN A 70 17.72 -9.04 16.22
CA GLN A 70 17.96 -10.17 15.31
C GLN A 70 18.21 -9.68 13.89
N ILE A 71 17.38 -8.78 13.35
CA ILE A 71 17.57 -8.25 11.99
C ILE A 71 18.91 -7.53 11.84
N ASN A 72 19.41 -6.88 12.90
CA ASN A 72 20.70 -6.20 12.86
C ASN A 72 21.89 -7.12 13.16
N ASP A 73 21.68 -8.40 13.46
CA ASP A 73 22.73 -9.38 13.69
C ASP A 73 23.17 -10.01 12.35
N VAL A 74 24.29 -9.50 11.84
CA VAL A 74 24.89 -9.92 10.56
C VAL A 74 25.68 -11.24 10.65
N VAL A 75 25.77 -11.84 11.84
CA VAL A 75 26.53 -13.06 12.09
C VAL A 75 25.58 -14.25 12.28
N ASN A 76 24.53 -14.06 13.05
CA ASN A 76 23.65 -15.16 13.48
C ASN A 76 22.26 -15.11 12.83
N THR A 77 21.89 -14.02 12.16
CA THR A 77 20.56 -13.87 11.56
C THR A 77 20.69 -13.48 10.08
N ASN A 78 20.94 -14.50 9.27
CA ASN A 78 20.98 -14.42 7.81
C ASN A 78 20.00 -15.47 7.26
N LEU A 79 19.09 -15.05 6.38
CA LEU A 79 18.20 -15.95 5.65
C LEU A 79 18.96 -16.63 4.52
N VAL A 80 19.89 -15.90 3.90
CA VAL A 80 20.83 -16.40 2.90
C VAL A 80 22.21 -16.53 3.55
N PRO A 81 22.87 -17.70 3.50
CA PRO A 81 24.16 -17.87 4.14
C PRO A 81 25.23 -16.86 3.64
N GLY A 82 25.84 -16.15 4.59
CA GLY A 82 26.89 -15.16 4.34
C GLY A 82 26.38 -13.71 4.27
N ASN A 83 27.29 -12.79 3.96
CA ASN A 83 27.06 -11.34 3.96
C ASN A 83 27.20 -10.76 2.54
N GLY A 84 26.97 -11.61 1.55
CA GLY A 84 27.07 -11.28 0.15
C GLY A 84 25.83 -10.58 -0.35
N GLU A 85 25.91 -10.07 -1.57
CA GLU A 85 24.78 -9.51 -2.27
C GLU A 85 23.73 -10.59 -2.61
N ILE A 86 22.45 -10.27 -2.42
CA ILE A 86 21.31 -11.07 -2.85
C ILE A 86 20.57 -10.40 -4.03
N PRO A 87 19.74 -11.15 -4.80
CA PRO A 87 18.86 -10.55 -5.80
C PRO A 87 17.95 -9.48 -5.18
N ALA A 88 17.99 -8.27 -5.75
CA ALA A 88 17.22 -7.12 -5.27
C ALA A 88 15.92 -6.86 -6.06
N THR A 89 15.49 -7.83 -6.87
CA THR A 89 14.28 -7.75 -7.71
C THR A 89 13.17 -8.64 -7.19
N GLY A 90 11.91 -8.21 -7.30
CA GLY A 90 10.77 -9.04 -6.90
C GLY A 90 10.63 -9.22 -5.38
N LEU A 91 11.06 -8.22 -4.61
CA LEU A 91 10.95 -8.20 -3.15
C LEU A 91 9.50 -7.91 -2.76
N VAL A 92 8.76 -8.94 -2.34
CA VAL A 92 7.33 -8.84 -2.04
C VAL A 92 7.08 -8.53 -0.57
N TYR A 93 6.38 -7.43 -0.32
CA TYR A 93 5.82 -7.07 0.98
C TYR A 93 4.33 -7.37 0.98
N GLY A 94 3.87 -8.12 1.99
CA GLY A 94 2.45 -8.28 2.24
C GLY A 94 1.85 -7.04 2.91
N VAL A 95 0.65 -6.66 2.49
CA VAL A 95 -0.16 -5.65 3.19
C VAL A 95 -0.58 -6.19 4.54
N THR A 96 -0.25 -5.45 5.59
CA THR A 96 -0.62 -5.74 6.98
C THR A 96 -2.12 -5.53 7.21
N GLY A 97 -2.66 -6.17 8.25
CA GLY A 97 -4.04 -5.96 8.67
C GLY A 97 -4.28 -4.61 9.37
N SER A 98 -5.51 -4.40 9.80
CA SER A 98 -5.92 -3.20 10.58
C SER A 98 -5.36 -3.16 12.01
N THR A 99 -4.71 -4.23 12.44
CA THR A 99 -3.97 -4.33 13.69
C THR A 99 -2.67 -5.09 13.46
N VAL A 100 -1.64 -4.77 14.22
CA VAL A 100 -0.31 -5.38 14.13
C VAL A 100 0.25 -5.57 15.53
N SER A 101 1.10 -6.59 15.68
CA SER A 101 1.92 -6.81 16.87
C SER A 101 3.37 -6.55 16.52
N ASN A 102 4.07 -5.80 17.36
CA ASN A 102 5.45 -5.41 17.11
C ASN A 102 6.41 -6.18 18.03
N PRO A 103 7.30 -7.02 17.48
CA PRO A 103 8.47 -7.48 18.21
C PRO A 103 9.33 -6.30 18.69
N ALA A 104 10.16 -6.52 19.69
CA ALA A 104 11.08 -5.51 20.20
C ALA A 104 11.96 -4.92 19.06
N GLY A 105 12.02 -3.59 18.98
CA GLY A 105 12.79 -2.88 17.95
C GLY A 105 12.16 -2.86 16.55
N ARG A 106 10.93 -3.37 16.38
CA ARG A 106 10.13 -3.26 15.15
C ARG A 106 9.04 -2.21 15.31
N ALA A 107 8.63 -1.62 14.20
CA ALA A 107 7.54 -0.66 14.15
C ALA A 107 6.67 -0.89 12.91
N ILE A 108 6.26 -2.14 12.72
CA ILE A 108 5.29 -2.55 11.71
C ILE A 108 4.04 -1.69 11.87
N GLN A 109 3.54 -1.22 10.74
CA GLN A 109 2.41 -0.31 10.65
C GLN A 109 1.14 -1.08 10.32
N ALA A 110 0.00 -0.67 10.89
CA ALA A 110 -1.31 -1.20 10.50
C ALA A 110 -1.84 -0.49 9.25
N THR A 111 -2.72 -1.19 8.51
CA THR A 111 -3.40 -0.65 7.33
C THR A 111 -4.77 -0.08 7.70
N ASN A 112 -5.00 1.18 7.35
CA ASN A 112 -6.30 1.87 7.50
C ASN A 112 -6.62 2.78 6.31
N PHE A 113 -6.05 2.49 5.15
CA PHE A 113 -6.12 3.35 3.98
C PHE A 113 -7.49 3.31 3.32
N THR A 114 -8.04 4.50 3.05
CA THR A 114 -9.32 4.70 2.38
C THR A 114 -9.20 5.68 1.22
N TYR A 115 -10.00 5.50 0.17
CA TYR A 115 -10.02 6.38 -0.99
C TYR A 115 -11.35 6.28 -1.77
N ASP A 116 -11.67 7.28 -2.59
CA ASP A 116 -12.67 7.20 -3.66
C ASP A 116 -11.99 6.68 -4.94
N PRO A 117 -12.42 5.54 -5.52
CA PRO A 117 -11.85 5.01 -6.75
C PRO A 117 -11.84 5.97 -7.94
N ASN A 118 -12.77 6.94 -7.98
CA ASN A 118 -12.82 7.94 -9.05
C ASN A 118 -11.94 9.16 -8.78
N ASN A 119 -11.38 9.28 -7.58
CA ASN A 119 -10.55 10.40 -7.18
C ASN A 119 -9.54 9.98 -6.10
N VAL A 120 -8.68 9.01 -6.43
CA VAL A 120 -7.76 8.39 -5.46
C VAL A 120 -6.90 9.45 -4.77
N THR A 121 -6.19 10.30 -5.52
CA THR A 121 -5.26 11.29 -4.96
C THR A 121 -5.98 12.44 -4.24
N GLY A 122 -7.22 12.78 -4.63
CA GLY A 122 -7.99 13.81 -3.93
C GLY A 122 -8.65 13.35 -2.63
N THR A 123 -8.68 12.04 -2.36
CA THR A 123 -9.43 11.46 -1.23
C THR A 123 -8.64 10.44 -0.41
N ALA A 124 -7.43 10.08 -0.85
CA ALA A 124 -6.53 9.18 -0.16
C ALA A 124 -6.30 9.65 1.28
N ALA A 125 -6.62 8.78 2.23
CA ALA A 125 -6.46 9.04 3.66
C ALA A 125 -5.97 7.78 4.37
N GLY A 126 -5.20 7.96 5.45
CA GLY A 126 -4.60 6.86 6.20
C GLY A 126 -3.30 6.35 5.57
N GLN A 127 -3.02 5.05 5.76
CA GLN A 127 -1.79 4.42 5.28
C GLN A 127 -1.97 2.92 5.02
N ILE A 128 -1.09 2.37 4.19
CA ILE A 128 -1.00 0.94 3.89
C ILE A 128 0.29 0.43 4.53
N GLY A 129 0.16 -0.39 5.57
CA GLY A 129 1.33 -0.92 6.27
C GLY A 129 1.93 -2.12 5.53
N LEU A 130 3.24 -2.14 5.37
CA LEU A 130 4.01 -3.15 4.67
C LEU A 130 5.04 -3.74 5.65
N GLY A 131 4.84 -5.01 6.01
CA GLY A 131 5.75 -5.72 6.91
C GLY A 131 7.00 -6.17 6.16
N GLY A 132 8.18 -5.83 6.67
CA GLY A 132 9.45 -6.34 6.16
C GLY A 132 10.58 -5.33 6.27
N VAL A 133 11.82 -5.81 6.24
CA VAL A 133 13.02 -4.97 6.40
C VAL A 133 14.06 -5.36 5.36
N LEU A 134 14.59 -4.35 4.66
CA LEU A 134 15.78 -4.46 3.83
C LEU A 134 16.99 -4.17 4.69
N ARG A 135 18.01 -5.01 4.58
CA ARG A 135 19.34 -4.76 5.14
C ARG A 135 20.32 -4.63 3.98
N PHE A 136 21.00 -3.50 3.95
CA PHE A 136 22.02 -3.17 2.98
C PHE A 136 23.39 -3.19 3.65
N MET A 137 24.36 -3.66 2.89
CA MET A 137 25.78 -3.57 3.20
C MET A 137 26.50 -2.85 2.06
N GLY A 138 27.75 -2.48 2.27
CA GLY A 138 28.53 -1.79 1.26
C GLY A 138 29.83 -1.26 1.80
N ASN A 139 30.39 -0.25 1.11
CA ASN A 139 31.67 0.35 1.48
C ASN A 139 31.52 1.37 2.62
N PHE A 140 30.97 0.92 3.75
CA PHE A 140 30.78 1.70 4.97
C PHE A 140 30.78 0.81 6.21
N PRO A 141 31.13 1.35 7.39
CA PRO A 141 31.03 0.59 8.62
C PRO A 141 29.57 0.38 9.02
N GLY A 142 29.23 -0.87 9.35
CA GLY A 142 27.92 -1.23 9.89
C GLY A 142 26.92 -1.64 8.82
N ILE A 143 25.63 -1.40 9.12
CA ILE A 143 24.50 -1.77 8.27
C ILE A 143 23.63 -0.55 8.01
N PHE A 144 23.02 -0.53 6.83
CA PHE A 144 21.94 0.39 6.54
C PHE A 144 20.66 -0.42 6.40
N ALA A 145 19.69 -0.22 7.27
CA ALA A 145 18.46 -0.99 7.29
C ALA A 145 17.24 -0.08 7.26
N THR A 146 16.25 -0.45 6.47
CA THR A 146 15.01 0.32 6.28
C THR A 146 13.86 -0.62 5.97
N GLY A 147 12.67 -0.29 6.44
CA GLY A 147 11.55 -1.20 6.40
C GLY A 147 10.42 -0.78 7.31
N ASP A 148 9.57 -1.76 7.64
CA ASP A 148 8.31 -1.57 8.33
C ASP A 148 7.54 -0.40 7.70
N TYR A 149 7.49 -0.41 6.37
CA TYR A 149 7.07 0.74 5.60
C TYR A 149 5.59 1.03 5.80
N ALA A 150 5.22 2.30 5.74
CA ALA A 150 3.86 2.72 5.42
C ALA A 150 3.85 3.38 4.04
N LEU A 151 3.12 2.81 3.09
CA LEU A 151 2.78 3.48 1.83
C LEU A 151 1.70 4.52 2.12
N LYS A 152 2.01 5.77 1.76
CA LYS A 152 1.20 6.94 2.07
C LYS A 152 1.08 7.86 0.86
N TYR A 153 0.03 8.67 0.87
CA TYR A 153 -0.15 9.78 -0.05
C TYR A 153 -0.14 11.11 0.73
N ASP A 154 0.62 12.07 0.24
CA ASP A 154 0.67 13.45 0.74
C ASP A 154 0.90 14.40 -0.44
N ALA A 155 -0.11 15.21 -0.76
CA ALA A 155 -0.06 16.15 -1.88
C ALA A 155 1.05 17.20 -1.74
N THR A 156 1.53 17.49 -0.52
CA THR A 156 2.63 18.44 -0.31
C THR A 156 3.99 17.94 -0.81
N ARG A 157 4.11 16.62 -1.06
CA ARG A 157 5.34 16.01 -1.61
C ARG A 157 5.40 16.02 -3.14
N ILE A 158 4.34 16.47 -3.81
CA ILE A 158 4.32 16.58 -5.28
C ILE A 158 5.41 17.56 -5.73
N GLY A 159 6.29 17.12 -6.63
CA GLY A 159 7.33 17.97 -7.21
C GLY A 159 8.46 18.33 -6.23
N ASN A 160 8.64 17.55 -5.15
CA ASN A 160 9.83 17.69 -4.29
C ASN A 160 11.13 17.46 -5.09
N SER A 161 12.29 17.65 -4.46
CA SER A 161 13.58 17.56 -5.15
C SER A 161 13.93 16.17 -5.72
N ALA A 162 13.21 15.11 -5.34
CA ALA A 162 13.34 13.79 -5.97
C ALA A 162 12.36 13.61 -7.16
N GLY A 163 11.41 14.53 -7.35
CA GLY A 163 10.33 14.43 -8.33
C GLY A 163 9.11 13.67 -7.81
N GLY A 164 8.83 13.73 -6.51
CA GLY A 164 7.75 12.99 -5.85
C GLY A 164 6.39 13.17 -6.52
N SER A 165 5.61 12.08 -6.56
CA SER A 165 4.21 12.07 -7.05
C SER A 165 3.17 12.37 -5.96
N GLY A 166 3.63 12.60 -4.73
CA GLY A 166 2.81 12.58 -3.52
C GLY A 166 2.74 11.21 -2.85
N TRP A 167 2.96 10.11 -3.60
CA TRP A 167 3.12 8.78 -3.02
C TRP A 167 4.55 8.56 -2.51
N TYR A 168 4.67 7.95 -1.34
CA TYR A 168 5.97 7.65 -0.73
C TYR A 168 5.87 6.48 0.25
N LEU A 169 7.01 5.84 0.52
CA LEU A 169 7.17 4.88 1.59
C LEU A 169 7.80 5.59 2.79
N LEU A 170 7.05 5.67 3.89
CA LEU A 170 7.57 6.10 5.18
C LEU A 170 8.29 4.90 5.82
N ASN A 171 9.61 4.98 6.02
CA ASN A 171 10.34 4.04 6.84
C ASN A 171 9.87 4.18 8.29
N ASN A 172 9.63 3.07 8.98
CA ASN A 172 9.43 3.07 10.43
C ASN A 172 10.43 2.17 11.17
N TYR A 173 11.21 1.36 10.45
CA TYR A 173 12.26 0.57 11.08
C TYR A 173 13.35 1.48 11.64
N GLY A 174 13.64 1.35 12.93
CA GLY A 174 14.52 2.26 13.67
C GLY A 174 13.84 3.59 14.03
N PHE A 175 13.45 4.38 13.02
CA PHE A 175 12.79 5.68 13.23
C PHE A 175 11.92 6.11 12.03
N PRO A 176 10.87 6.92 12.25
CA PRO A 176 9.98 7.39 11.20
C PRO A 176 10.64 8.46 10.32
N VAL A 177 10.77 8.18 9.03
CA VAL A 177 11.26 9.15 8.02
C VAL A 177 10.74 8.79 6.63
N PRO A 178 10.38 9.75 5.76
CA PRO A 178 10.14 9.44 4.35
C PRO A 178 11.37 8.73 3.79
N GLY A 179 11.24 7.47 3.40
CA GLY A 179 12.35 6.63 2.99
C GLY A 179 12.55 6.69 1.48
N LEU A 180 11.51 6.29 0.75
CA LEU A 180 11.51 6.24 -0.70
C LEU A 180 10.37 7.10 -1.26
N GLU A 181 10.69 7.91 -2.26
CA GLU A 181 9.71 8.57 -3.11
C GLU A 181 9.26 7.63 -4.22
N LEU A 182 7.96 7.61 -4.47
CA LEU A 182 7.38 6.96 -5.63
C LEU A 182 7.16 8.03 -6.70
N THR A 183 7.79 7.88 -7.86
CA THR A 183 7.69 8.83 -8.97
C THR A 183 7.10 8.17 -10.19
N ASP A 184 6.61 9.00 -11.13
CA ASP A 184 6.02 8.53 -12.39
C ASP A 184 4.90 7.50 -12.15
N VAL A 185 4.08 7.76 -11.12
CA VAL A 185 3.12 6.79 -10.62
C VAL A 185 1.91 6.69 -11.56
N ALA A 186 1.72 5.51 -12.13
CA ALA A 186 0.47 5.12 -12.76
C ALA A 186 -0.50 4.62 -11.69
N VAL A 187 -1.73 5.13 -11.71
CA VAL A 187 -2.82 4.73 -10.81
C VAL A 187 -3.92 4.10 -11.64
N ASP A 188 -4.26 2.85 -11.34
CA ASP A 188 -5.43 2.17 -11.87
C ASP A 188 -6.31 1.74 -10.68
N SER A 189 -7.55 2.24 -10.65
CA SER A 189 -8.44 1.98 -9.54
C SER A 189 -9.89 1.84 -9.98
N ASN A 190 -10.59 0.96 -9.27
CA ASN A 190 -12.02 0.77 -9.35
C ASN A 190 -12.54 0.40 -7.94
N PRO A 191 -13.85 0.24 -7.73
CA PRO A 191 -14.40 -0.10 -6.41
C PRO A 191 -13.87 -1.40 -5.76
N PHE A 192 -13.13 -2.22 -6.50
CA PHE A 192 -12.64 -3.53 -6.10
C PHE A 192 -11.12 -3.63 -6.09
N SER A 193 -10.40 -2.62 -6.59
CA SER A 193 -8.94 -2.68 -6.61
C SER A 193 -8.26 -1.32 -6.62
N LEU A 194 -7.10 -1.27 -5.99
CA LEU A 194 -6.12 -0.21 -6.16
C LEU A 194 -4.82 -0.82 -6.67
N ASN A 195 -4.40 -0.39 -7.86
CA ASN A 195 -3.13 -0.76 -8.46
C ASN A 195 -2.28 0.50 -8.65
N LEU A 196 -1.03 0.44 -8.23
CA LEU A 196 -0.04 1.50 -8.42
C LEU A 196 1.21 0.90 -9.06
N SER A 197 1.89 1.65 -9.91
CA SER A 197 3.23 1.29 -10.39
C SER A 197 4.04 2.52 -10.71
N GLY A 198 5.37 2.40 -10.70
CA GLY A 198 6.25 3.51 -11.03
C GLY A 198 7.69 3.26 -10.63
N ASN A 199 8.42 4.36 -10.46
CA ASN A 199 9.83 4.38 -10.10
C ASN A 199 10.02 4.62 -8.60
N LEU A 200 11.15 4.16 -8.07
CA LEU A 200 11.60 4.39 -6.71
C LEU A 200 12.83 5.27 -6.71
N LYS A 201 12.85 6.24 -5.79
CA LYS A 201 13.99 7.12 -5.52
C LYS A 201 14.18 7.24 -4.02
N TRP A 202 15.40 7.37 -3.53
CA TRP A 202 15.60 7.81 -2.15
C TRP A 202 14.97 9.19 -1.96
N SER A 203 14.31 9.37 -0.82
CA SER A 203 13.71 10.65 -0.47
C SER A 203 14.78 11.73 -0.29
N PRO A 204 14.42 13.01 -0.43
CA PRO A 204 15.34 14.10 -0.08
C PRO A 204 15.88 13.98 1.35
N GLU A 205 15.05 13.52 2.29
CA GLU A 205 15.43 13.33 3.69
C GLU A 205 16.53 12.27 3.85
N VAL A 206 16.39 11.11 3.22
CA VAL A 206 17.39 10.03 3.27
C VAL A 206 18.64 10.41 2.48
N THR A 207 18.48 10.96 1.28
CA THR A 207 19.63 11.37 0.48
C THR A 207 20.47 12.40 1.20
N ASN A 208 19.88 13.46 1.76
CA ASN A 208 20.65 14.49 2.46
C ASN A 208 21.36 13.96 3.72
N ALA A 209 20.80 12.94 4.38
CA ALA A 209 21.39 12.35 5.58
C ALA A 209 22.53 11.38 5.26
N PHE A 210 22.39 10.54 4.24
CA PHE A 210 23.27 9.39 4.03
C PHE A 210 24.05 9.42 2.71
N PHE A 211 23.55 10.09 1.68
CA PHE A 211 24.12 10.09 0.33
C PHE A 211 24.62 11.47 -0.10
N HIS A 212 25.45 11.51 -1.13
CA HIS A 212 25.94 12.76 -1.69
C HIS A 212 24.79 13.49 -2.41
N SER A 213 24.83 14.83 -2.42
CA SER A 213 23.75 15.63 -3.01
C SER A 213 23.55 15.37 -4.51
N SER A 214 24.56 14.84 -5.21
CA SER A 214 24.46 14.42 -6.61
C SER A 214 23.60 13.19 -6.83
N ASP A 215 23.27 12.44 -5.77
CA ASP A 215 22.40 11.26 -5.83
C ASP A 215 20.91 11.62 -5.67
N LEU A 216 20.61 12.87 -5.35
CA LEU A 216 19.24 13.34 -5.24
C LEU A 216 18.50 13.20 -6.57
N GLY A 217 17.34 12.54 -6.51
CA GLY A 217 16.49 12.34 -7.69
C GLY A 217 16.92 11.20 -8.63
N LYS A 218 17.99 10.46 -8.30
CA LYS A 218 18.35 9.23 -9.02
C LYS A 218 17.35 8.11 -8.74
N THR A 219 16.92 7.45 -9.81
CA THR A 219 16.11 6.22 -9.73
C THR A 219 16.95 5.08 -9.20
N VAL A 220 16.44 4.38 -8.19
CA VAL A 220 17.07 3.22 -7.54
C VAL A 220 16.26 1.93 -7.71
N GLY A 221 15.17 1.98 -8.48
CA GLY A 221 14.34 0.82 -8.74
C GLY A 221 12.96 1.17 -9.26
N THR A 222 12.09 0.17 -9.27
CA THR A 222 10.68 0.26 -9.62
C THR A 222 9.83 -0.45 -8.58
N PHE A 223 8.53 -0.19 -8.61
CA PHE A 223 7.57 -0.88 -7.77
C PHE A 223 6.28 -1.18 -8.51
N THR A 224 5.56 -2.17 -7.98
CA THR A 224 4.14 -2.37 -8.23
C THR A 224 3.42 -2.57 -6.90
N PHE A 225 2.18 -2.11 -6.83
CA PHE A 225 1.26 -2.37 -5.73
C PHE A 225 -0.04 -2.87 -6.31
N ALA A 226 -0.59 -3.92 -5.73
CA ALA A 226 -1.90 -4.44 -6.10
C ALA A 226 -2.67 -4.83 -4.84
N SER A 227 -3.86 -4.27 -4.68
CA SER A 227 -4.76 -4.55 -3.57
C SER A 227 -6.16 -4.89 -4.05
N PRO A 228 -6.68 -6.09 -3.73
CA PRO A 228 -8.10 -6.33 -3.82
C PRO A 228 -8.82 -5.61 -2.67
N VAL A 229 -9.88 -4.87 -2.98
CA VAL A 229 -10.76 -4.21 -2.02
C VAL A 229 -12.02 -5.06 -1.84
N PRO A 230 -12.31 -5.54 -0.61
CA PRO A 230 -13.51 -6.32 -0.34
C PRO A 230 -14.79 -5.52 -0.62
N LEU A 231 -15.77 -6.20 -1.19
CA LEU A 231 -17.11 -5.65 -1.39
C LEU A 231 -17.73 -5.17 -0.07
N PRO A 232 -18.33 -3.97 -0.02
CA PRO A 232 -19.15 -3.56 1.11
C PRO A 232 -20.24 -4.60 1.39
N ALA A 233 -20.52 -4.89 2.66
CA ALA A 233 -21.57 -5.83 3.07
C ALA A 233 -22.94 -5.52 2.43
N ALA A 234 -23.19 -4.25 2.09
CA ALA A 234 -24.38 -3.80 1.38
C ALA A 234 -24.56 -4.48 0.00
N ALA A 235 -23.48 -4.78 -0.74
CA ALA A 235 -23.58 -5.50 -2.01
C ALA A 235 -24.05 -6.95 -1.80
N TRP A 236 -23.59 -7.61 -0.74
CA TRP A 236 -24.04 -8.94 -0.34
C TRP A 236 -25.49 -8.94 0.17
N LEU A 237 -25.88 -7.92 0.93
CA LEU A 237 -27.27 -7.73 1.39
C LEU A 237 -28.21 -7.42 0.22
N PHE A 238 -27.77 -6.64 -0.76
CA PHE A 238 -28.54 -6.37 -1.97
C PHE A 238 -28.72 -7.65 -2.79
N GLY A 239 -27.63 -8.39 -3.06
CA GLY A 239 -27.69 -9.65 -3.79
C GLY A 239 -28.60 -10.68 -3.11
N SER A 240 -28.48 -10.85 -1.80
CA SER A 240 -29.34 -11.76 -1.03
C SER A 240 -30.80 -11.27 -0.95
N GLY A 241 -31.02 -9.95 -0.84
CA GLY A 241 -32.34 -9.34 -0.87
C GLY A 241 -33.09 -9.59 -2.18
N VAL A 242 -32.43 -9.44 -3.34
CA VAL A 242 -33.01 -9.71 -4.66
C VAL A 242 -33.39 -11.18 -4.82
N ILE A 243 -32.52 -12.10 -4.41
CA ILE A 243 -32.80 -13.55 -4.42
C ILE A 243 -34.00 -13.87 -3.50
N GLY A 244 -34.03 -13.28 -2.30
CA GLY A 244 -35.14 -13.41 -1.37
C GLY A 244 -36.47 -12.94 -1.96
N LEU A 245 -36.47 -11.79 -2.64
CA LEU A 245 -37.66 -11.23 -3.29
C LEU A 245 -38.18 -12.12 -4.43
N ALA A 246 -37.27 -12.65 -5.25
CA ALA A 246 -37.60 -13.58 -6.32
C ALA A 246 -38.19 -14.90 -5.78
N GLY A 247 -37.68 -15.39 -4.64
CA GLY A 247 -38.23 -16.56 -3.95
C GLY A 247 -39.65 -16.34 -3.43
N VAL A 248 -39.94 -15.17 -2.85
CA VAL A 248 -41.30 -14.79 -2.40
C VAL A 248 -42.26 -14.66 -3.58
N ALA A 249 -41.83 -14.06 -4.68
CA ALA A 249 -42.64 -13.93 -5.89
C ALA A 249 -43.04 -15.29 -6.48
N ARG A 250 -42.13 -16.28 -6.50
CA ARG A 250 -42.44 -17.65 -6.95
C ARG A 250 -43.45 -18.36 -6.05
N ARG A 251 -43.34 -18.22 -4.72
CA ARG A 251 -44.31 -18.82 -3.79
C ARG A 251 -45.73 -18.29 -4.01
N ARG A 252 -45.89 -17.01 -4.33
CA ARG A 252 -47.21 -16.43 -4.62
C ARG A 252 -47.81 -16.95 -5.92
N MET A 253 -46.99 -17.20 -6.94
CA MET A 253 -47.47 -17.79 -8.20
C MET A 253 -47.89 -19.26 -8.05
N ALA A 254 -47.25 -20.02 -7.16
CA ALA A 254 -47.58 -21.43 -6.92
C ALA A 254 -48.89 -21.67 -6.13
N HIS A 255 -49.48 -20.63 -5.51
CA HIS A 255 -50.75 -20.74 -4.78
C HIS A 255 -51.97 -20.20 -5.54
N CYS A 256 -51.80 -19.75 -6.79
CA CYS A 256 -52.90 -19.30 -7.66
C CYS A 256 -53.14 -20.24 -8.87
N GLY A 257 -52.65 -21.48 -8.81
CA GLY A 257 -52.91 -22.53 -9.79
C GLY A 257 -53.81 -23.62 -9.24
#